data_AF-A0A524DX53-F1
#
_entry.id   AF-A0A524DX53-F1
#
_cell.length_a   1.000
_cell.length_b   1.000
_cell.length_c   1.000
_cell.angle_alpha   90.00
_cell.angle_beta   90.00
_cell.angle_gamma   90.00
#
_symmetry.space_group_name_H-M   'P 1'
#
loop_
_entity.id
_entity.type
_entity.pdbx_description
1 polymer ?
#
loop_
_entity_poly.entity_id
_entity_poly.type
_entity_poly.pdbx_seq_one_letter_code
_entity_poly.pdbx_strand_id
1 'polypeptide(L)'
;MKPGTKLILRQNYLEYTKRDGSTAKKTIRGNEVYLGMMGAESVDLSSIEDPRYIRILWLYDNELASIDLTPLSDFTRLESLSLRGNRLNYIDLKPISSCQRLKRLDLSGNRLARLNLTPLRSCTHLERMNIGGNAFTELNLSVIGDLPELKEFILQLEPRTTLIDMQVVSVSVGAEQNDCMEPRHQLKLDLTPLFWCGSLESVVVGPTDVPYAEILLKHIALSQTKNNRSIITSAPDSMPSPAMLWLDSSFAERIHWINYHTWNEDQIPSLVSQLEDNLEHIDRIFWFHAQKGMMEGLGLSWISGYDGSPLDLLEFKQDPTDIKSLQEQVSQTAANLLTNQVRNGGPTLFINVDDLIANGLLDLASEIVEARKNEFQNMRVPVHDGYASIAPLLLSDYGLRMCREVGIRQIRIKESLFENLRNALVAAGLFVERVEVKSVRDFQDNMPRISKSLANFVLRYYVRTL
;
A
#
# COMPACT_ATOMS: atom_id res chain seq x y z
N MET A 1 -10.68 -6.98 38.87
CA MET A 1 -10.09 -7.47 40.15
C MET A 1 -9.59 -6.26 40.93
N LYS A 2 -8.94 -6.38 42.10
CA LYS A 2 -8.25 -5.23 42.73
C LYS A 2 -7.07 -4.78 41.85
N PRO A 3 -6.64 -3.52 41.93
CA PRO A 3 -5.34 -3.09 41.41
C PRO A 3 -4.20 -3.94 41.97
N GLY A 4 -3.16 -4.20 41.18
CA GLY A 4 -1.96 -4.93 41.57
C GLY A 4 -1.93 -6.44 41.28
N THR A 5 -2.79 -6.95 40.40
CA THR A 5 -2.75 -8.39 40.02
C THR A 5 -1.50 -8.68 39.18
N LYS A 6 -0.60 -9.52 39.68
CA LYS A 6 0.60 -9.99 38.97
C LYS A 6 0.40 -11.43 38.50
N LEU A 7 0.73 -11.69 37.24
CA LEU A 7 0.76 -13.03 36.64
C LEU A 7 2.22 -13.46 36.46
N ILE A 8 2.55 -14.65 36.92
CA ILE A 8 3.86 -15.29 36.68
C ILE A 8 3.59 -16.59 35.93
N LEU A 9 4.07 -16.65 34.70
CA LEU A 9 3.91 -17.83 33.87
C LEU A 9 5.04 -18.82 34.18
N ARG A 10 4.70 -20.01 34.65
CA ARG A 10 5.63 -21.11 34.95
C ARG A 10 5.36 -22.29 34.03
N GLN A 11 6.33 -23.18 33.89
CA GLN A 11 6.12 -24.42 33.13
C GLN A 11 5.04 -25.27 33.82
N ASN A 12 3.89 -25.39 33.17
CA ASN A 12 2.68 -26.12 33.59
C ASN A 12 1.73 -25.44 34.59
N TYR A 13 1.99 -24.21 35.06
CA TYR A 13 1.00 -23.47 35.84
C TYR A 13 1.18 -21.95 35.78
N LEU A 14 0.07 -21.24 35.89
CA LEU A 14 0.01 -19.80 36.14
C LEU A 14 0.01 -19.56 37.64
N GLU A 15 0.91 -18.73 38.12
CA GLU A 15 0.88 -18.19 39.48
C GLU A 15 0.29 -16.77 39.43
N TYR A 16 -0.74 -16.50 40.22
CA TYR A 16 -1.44 -15.20 40.21
C TYR A 16 -1.92 -14.76 41.59
N THR A 17 -1.95 -13.45 41.81
CA THR A 17 -2.47 -12.86 43.04
C THR A 17 -3.99 -12.74 42.99
N LYS A 18 -4.70 -13.33 43.96
CA LYS A 18 -6.16 -13.23 44.13
C LYS A 18 -6.58 -11.89 44.73
N ARG A 19 -7.89 -11.59 44.71
CA ARG A 19 -8.48 -10.36 45.30
C ARG A 19 -8.21 -10.17 46.79
N ASP A 20 -7.94 -11.26 47.52
CA ASP A 20 -7.61 -11.28 48.95
C ASP A 20 -6.10 -11.13 49.23
N GLY A 21 -5.28 -10.98 48.19
CA GLY A 21 -3.81 -10.89 48.30
C GLY A 21 -3.12 -12.26 48.37
N SER A 22 -3.85 -13.37 48.37
CA SER A 22 -3.26 -14.71 48.36
C SER A 22 -2.76 -15.12 46.97
N THR A 23 -1.69 -15.89 46.93
CA THR A 23 -1.19 -16.46 45.68
C THR A 23 -1.95 -17.74 45.35
N ALA A 24 -2.41 -17.86 44.11
CA ALA A 24 -3.05 -19.05 43.58
C ALA A 24 -2.30 -19.60 42.37
N LYS A 25 -2.44 -20.91 42.15
CA LYS A 25 -1.87 -21.61 41.01
C LYS A 25 -2.99 -22.18 40.15
N LYS A 26 -2.95 -21.94 38.84
CA LYS A 26 -3.84 -22.55 37.85
C LYS A 26 -2.99 -23.39 36.92
N THR A 27 -3.19 -24.71 36.90
CA THR A 27 -2.48 -25.59 35.97
C THR A 27 -2.75 -25.16 34.53
N ILE A 28 -1.68 -25.06 33.74
CA ILE A 28 -1.72 -24.85 32.31
C ILE A 28 -1.40 -26.18 31.66
N ARG A 29 -2.31 -26.69 30.83
CA ARG A 29 -2.11 -27.94 30.09
C ARG A 29 -1.96 -27.60 28.61
N GLY A 30 -0.94 -28.17 27.98
CA GLY A 30 -0.69 -27.96 26.55
C GLY A 30 0.10 -26.68 26.26
N ASN A 31 0.39 -26.47 24.97
CA ASN A 31 1.21 -25.42 24.38
C ASN A 31 0.47 -24.10 24.10
N GLU A 32 -0.76 -23.98 24.57
CA GLU A 32 -1.60 -22.80 24.36
C GLU A 32 -1.93 -22.17 25.71
N VAL A 33 -1.59 -20.89 25.85
CA VAL A 33 -1.68 -20.15 27.09
C VAL A 33 -2.67 -19.00 26.91
N TYR A 34 -3.85 -19.16 27.52
CA TYR A 34 -4.94 -18.18 27.48
C TYR A 34 -5.11 -17.53 28.85
N LEU A 35 -4.70 -16.27 28.94
CA LEU A 35 -4.62 -15.47 30.17
C LEU A 35 -5.37 -14.14 30.04
N GLY A 36 -6.40 -14.10 29.20
CA GLY A 36 -7.19 -12.89 29.00
C GLY A 36 -8.21 -12.63 30.12
N MET A 37 -8.64 -11.37 30.26
CA MET A 37 -9.69 -10.95 31.20
C MET A 37 -9.38 -11.23 32.69
N MET A 38 -8.11 -11.31 33.04
CA MET A 38 -7.65 -11.57 34.41
C MET A 38 -7.46 -10.27 35.21
N GLY A 39 -7.53 -9.11 34.56
CA GLY A 39 -7.28 -7.81 35.19
C GLY A 39 -5.84 -7.66 35.69
N ALA A 40 -4.89 -8.29 35.00
CA ALA A 40 -3.48 -8.26 35.35
C ALA A 40 -2.83 -6.91 35.01
N GLU A 41 -2.04 -6.36 35.93
CA GLU A 41 -1.25 -5.14 35.70
C GLU A 41 0.19 -5.44 35.27
N SER A 42 0.68 -6.65 35.59
CA SER A 42 1.99 -7.13 35.14
C SER A 42 1.98 -8.63 34.87
N VAL A 43 2.77 -9.04 33.87
CA VAL A 43 3.00 -10.43 33.49
C VAL A 43 4.50 -10.66 33.42
N ASP A 44 4.97 -11.71 34.10
CA ASP A 44 6.34 -12.17 34.05
C ASP A 44 6.44 -13.43 33.17
N LEU A 45 7.14 -13.29 32.05
CA LEU A 45 7.39 -14.35 31.07
C LEU A 45 8.76 -15.03 31.27
N SER A 46 9.62 -14.52 32.15
CA SER A 46 11.00 -15.01 32.34
C SER A 46 11.08 -16.34 33.09
N SER A 47 10.03 -16.69 33.83
CA SER A 47 9.98 -17.87 34.70
C SER A 47 9.54 -19.16 33.99
N ILE A 48 9.57 -19.17 32.66
CA ILE A 48 9.20 -20.34 31.84
C ILE A 48 10.46 -21.16 31.58
N GLU A 49 10.49 -22.39 32.07
CA GLU A 49 11.65 -23.28 31.97
C GLU A 49 11.91 -23.80 30.54
N ASP A 50 10.88 -24.03 29.71
CA ASP A 50 11.01 -24.40 28.28
C ASP A 50 10.11 -23.56 27.36
N PRO A 51 10.44 -22.30 27.07
CA PRO A 51 9.59 -21.41 26.26
C PRO A 51 9.30 -21.91 24.84
N ARG A 52 10.13 -22.83 24.34
CA ARG A 52 10.03 -23.41 22.99
C ARG A 52 8.79 -24.28 22.79
N TYR A 53 8.12 -24.72 23.85
CA TYR A 53 6.92 -25.53 23.71
C TYR A 53 5.67 -24.70 23.41
N ILE A 54 5.66 -23.40 23.75
CA ILE A 54 4.48 -22.52 23.64
C ILE A 54 4.24 -22.11 22.19
N ARG A 55 3.01 -22.32 21.70
CA ARG A 55 2.52 -21.93 20.37
C ARG A 55 1.58 -20.74 20.42
N ILE A 56 0.75 -20.63 21.46
CA ILE A 56 -0.23 -19.55 21.59
C ILE A 56 -0.03 -18.87 22.94
N LEU A 57 0.10 -17.54 22.93
CA LEU A 57 0.15 -16.71 24.13
C LEU A 57 -0.82 -15.55 24.01
N TRP A 58 -1.93 -15.64 24.72
CA TRP A 58 -3.01 -14.66 24.69
C TRP A 58 -3.15 -13.99 26.07
N LEU A 59 -2.89 -12.69 26.09
CA LEU A 59 -2.88 -11.83 27.27
C LEU A 59 -3.90 -10.68 27.14
N TYR A 60 -4.95 -10.90 26.34
CA TYR A 60 -5.94 -9.87 25.98
C TYR A 60 -6.81 -9.39 27.14
N ASP A 61 -7.38 -8.19 27.05
CA ASP A 61 -8.31 -7.61 28.02
C ASP A 61 -7.79 -7.67 29.48
N ASN A 62 -6.52 -7.33 29.65
CA ASN A 62 -5.90 -7.10 30.96
C ASN A 62 -5.64 -5.60 31.16
N GLU A 63 -4.92 -5.24 32.22
CA GLU A 63 -4.64 -3.86 32.60
C GLU A 63 -3.15 -3.52 32.43
N LEU A 64 -2.47 -4.19 31.50
CA LEU A 64 -1.02 -4.06 31.31
C LEU A 64 -0.69 -2.66 30.77
N ALA A 65 0.05 -1.86 31.54
CA ALA A 65 0.60 -0.58 31.09
C ALA A 65 1.92 -0.74 30.32
N SER A 66 2.65 -1.82 30.60
CA SER A 66 3.86 -2.25 29.92
C SER A 66 3.99 -3.77 30.00
N ILE A 67 4.79 -4.34 29.10
CA ILE A 67 5.17 -5.76 29.13
C ILE A 67 6.60 -5.91 28.60
N ASP A 68 7.41 -6.73 29.28
CA ASP A 68 8.72 -7.11 28.79
C ASP A 68 8.59 -8.34 27.87
N LEU A 69 8.88 -8.13 26.59
CA LEU A 69 8.85 -9.19 25.59
C LEU A 69 10.20 -9.88 25.39
N THR A 70 11.27 -9.45 26.08
CA THR A 70 12.62 -10.05 25.93
C THR A 70 12.62 -11.58 26.01
N PRO A 71 11.86 -12.21 26.94
CA PRO A 71 11.78 -13.68 27.00
C PRO A 71 11.20 -14.33 25.74
N LEU A 72 10.39 -13.61 24.94
CA LEU A 72 9.81 -14.14 23.70
C LEU A 72 10.88 -14.51 22.65
N SER A 73 12.10 -14.01 22.77
CA SER A 73 13.20 -14.39 21.87
C SER A 73 13.43 -15.91 21.84
N ASP A 74 13.12 -16.61 22.93
CA ASP A 74 13.29 -18.07 23.05
C ASP A 74 12.04 -18.85 22.63
N PHE A 75 10.91 -18.18 22.35
CA PHE A 75 9.63 -18.80 21.99
C PHE A 75 9.57 -19.12 20.48
N THR A 76 10.55 -19.87 20.00
CA THR A 76 10.74 -20.17 18.56
C THR A 76 9.60 -20.97 17.89
N ARG A 77 8.61 -21.43 18.66
CA ARG A 77 7.38 -22.09 18.17
C ARG A 77 6.12 -21.23 18.29
N LEU A 78 6.24 -19.99 18.75
CA LEU A 78 5.09 -19.10 18.90
C LEU A 78 4.46 -18.82 17.53
N GLU A 79 3.17 -19.11 17.42
CA GLU A 79 2.32 -18.92 16.24
C GLU A 79 1.31 -17.79 16.44
N SER A 80 0.94 -17.48 17.69
CA SER A 80 -0.10 -16.48 17.96
C SER A 80 0.18 -15.71 19.25
N LEU A 81 0.29 -14.39 19.13
CA LEU A 81 0.45 -13.46 20.24
C LEU A 81 -0.70 -12.45 20.23
N SER A 82 -1.43 -12.36 21.34
CA SER A 82 -2.46 -11.32 21.53
C SER A 82 -2.22 -10.55 22.82
N LEU A 83 -2.09 -9.23 22.69
CA LEU A 83 -2.02 -8.23 23.75
C LEU A 83 -3.19 -7.23 23.63
N ARG A 84 -4.25 -7.63 22.92
CA ARG A 84 -5.43 -6.81 22.68
C ARG A 84 -6.04 -6.25 23.97
N GLY A 85 -6.61 -5.05 23.93
CA GLY A 85 -7.44 -4.55 25.03
C GLY A 85 -6.67 -4.30 26.33
N ASN A 86 -5.41 -3.87 26.23
CA ASN A 86 -4.57 -3.50 27.37
C ASN A 86 -4.39 -1.97 27.43
N ARG A 87 -3.46 -1.49 28.26
CA ARG A 87 -3.16 -0.06 28.43
C ARG A 87 -1.74 0.29 27.97
N LEU A 88 -1.20 -0.46 26.99
CA LEU A 88 0.17 -0.30 26.53
C LEU A 88 0.36 1.05 25.83
N ASN A 89 1.28 1.87 26.32
CA ASN A 89 1.67 3.14 25.69
C ASN A 89 2.91 2.99 24.78
N TYR A 90 3.69 1.93 25.01
CA TYR A 90 4.90 1.57 24.26
C TYR A 90 5.07 0.06 24.26
N ILE A 91 5.62 -0.48 23.18
CA ILE A 91 6.01 -1.89 23.08
C ILE A 91 7.24 -2.03 22.18
N ASP A 92 8.22 -2.82 22.63
CA ASP A 92 9.38 -3.20 21.81
C ASP A 92 9.12 -4.55 21.15
N LEU A 93 9.00 -4.56 19.82
CA LEU A 93 8.80 -5.79 19.04
C LEU A 93 10.11 -6.49 18.66
N LYS A 94 11.28 -5.96 18.99
CA LYS A 94 12.58 -6.57 18.63
C LYS A 94 12.68 -8.04 19.06
N PRO A 95 12.26 -8.45 20.28
CA PRO A 95 12.29 -9.86 20.69
C PRO A 95 11.45 -10.79 19.81
N ILE A 96 10.36 -10.27 19.21
CA ILE A 96 9.45 -11.05 18.36
C ILE A 96 10.12 -11.45 17.04
N SER A 97 11.20 -10.80 16.61
CA SER A 97 11.93 -11.18 15.39
C SER A 97 12.45 -12.62 15.38
N SER A 98 12.63 -13.22 16.56
CA SER A 98 13.03 -14.64 16.72
C SER A 98 11.85 -15.61 16.58
N CYS A 99 10.61 -15.13 16.65
CA CYS A 99 9.38 -15.92 16.52
C CYS A 99 9.01 -16.14 15.05
N GLN A 100 9.87 -16.80 14.27
CA GLN A 100 9.70 -16.97 12.82
C GLN A 100 8.43 -17.75 12.41
N ARG A 101 7.82 -18.50 13.34
CA ARG A 101 6.54 -19.21 13.13
C ARG A 101 5.31 -18.35 13.43
N LEU A 102 5.47 -17.09 13.82
CA LEU A 102 4.37 -16.24 14.20
C LEU A 102 3.43 -16.01 13.01
N LYS A 103 2.17 -16.39 13.18
CA LYS A 103 1.08 -16.25 12.21
C LYS A 103 0.10 -15.14 12.56
N ARG A 104 -0.06 -14.83 13.85
CA ARG A 104 -1.03 -13.84 14.33
C ARG A 104 -0.41 -12.92 15.37
N LEU A 105 -0.54 -11.62 15.14
CA LEU A 105 -0.18 -10.58 16.08
C LEU A 105 -1.36 -9.63 16.29
N ASP A 106 -1.83 -9.51 17.52
CA ASP A 106 -2.92 -8.60 17.88
C ASP A 106 -2.48 -7.67 19.00
N LEU A 107 -2.31 -6.39 18.67
CA LEU A 107 -1.98 -5.28 19.56
C LEU A 107 -3.14 -4.27 19.66
N SER A 108 -4.35 -4.65 19.21
CA SER A 108 -5.47 -3.74 19.10
C SER A 108 -6.02 -3.27 20.44
N GLY A 109 -6.71 -2.13 20.48
CA GLY A 109 -7.34 -1.62 21.71
C GLY A 109 -6.31 -1.30 22.80
N ASN A 110 -5.21 -0.64 22.43
CA ASN A 110 -4.15 -0.19 23.33
C ASN A 110 -4.02 1.34 23.25
N ARG A 111 -2.93 1.90 23.79
CA ARG A 111 -2.67 3.36 23.82
C ARG A 111 -1.37 3.71 23.13
N LEU A 112 -0.97 2.92 22.14
CA LEU A 112 0.29 3.10 21.43
C LEU A 112 0.25 4.39 20.62
N ALA A 113 1.20 5.30 20.87
CA ALA A 113 1.36 6.53 20.09
C ALA A 113 2.29 6.35 18.88
N ARG A 114 3.22 5.39 18.97
CA ARG A 114 4.17 5.00 17.93
C ARG A 114 4.40 3.50 18.00
N LEU A 115 4.72 2.89 16.87
CA LEU A 115 5.07 1.48 16.79
C LEU A 115 6.11 1.24 15.70
N ASN A 116 7.23 0.62 16.08
CA ASN A 116 8.25 0.19 15.11
C ASN A 116 7.95 -1.23 14.63
N LEU A 117 7.46 -1.35 13.39
CA LEU A 117 7.15 -2.64 12.78
C LEU A 117 8.37 -3.36 12.18
N THR A 118 9.54 -2.71 12.09
CA THR A 118 10.74 -3.26 11.44
C THR A 118 11.13 -4.68 11.89
N PRO A 119 11.03 -5.03 13.19
CA PRO A 119 11.34 -6.41 13.64
C PRO A 119 10.47 -7.50 13.00
N LEU A 120 9.26 -7.15 12.53
CA LEU A 120 8.33 -8.11 11.95
C LEU A 120 8.76 -8.58 10.56
N ARG A 121 9.75 -7.95 9.91
CA ARG A 121 10.35 -8.42 8.64
C ARG A 121 10.83 -9.87 8.72
N SER A 122 11.22 -10.35 9.90
CA SER A 122 11.67 -11.73 10.13
C SER A 122 10.52 -12.73 10.34
N CYS A 123 9.29 -12.25 10.53
CA CYS A 123 8.09 -13.06 10.73
C CYS A 123 7.43 -13.35 9.37
N THR A 124 8.11 -14.10 8.50
CA THR A 124 7.67 -14.32 7.11
C THR A 124 6.36 -15.11 6.98
N HIS A 125 5.96 -15.83 8.03
CA HIS A 125 4.69 -16.57 8.11
C HIS A 125 3.55 -15.78 8.76
N LEU A 126 3.71 -14.48 8.97
CA LEU A 126 2.68 -13.66 9.61
C LEU A 126 1.48 -13.50 8.68
N GLU A 127 0.36 -14.11 9.04
CA GLU A 127 -0.89 -14.11 8.25
C GLU A 127 -1.83 -12.98 8.65
N ARG A 128 -1.86 -12.60 9.93
CA ARG A 128 -2.79 -11.60 10.47
C ARG A 128 -2.12 -10.64 11.43
N MET A 129 -2.32 -9.35 11.20
CA MET A 129 -1.84 -8.29 12.07
C MET A 129 -2.97 -7.30 12.37
N ASN A 130 -3.28 -7.13 13.65
CA ASN A 130 -4.23 -6.12 14.11
C ASN A 130 -3.56 -5.14 15.06
N ILE A 131 -3.56 -3.86 14.69
CA ILE A 131 -3.04 -2.76 15.49
C ILE A 131 -4.08 -1.65 15.68
N GLY A 132 -5.35 -1.91 15.33
CA GLY A 132 -6.44 -0.94 15.43
C GLY A 132 -6.78 -0.51 16.87
N GLY A 133 -7.53 0.58 17.04
CA GLY A 133 -7.91 1.09 18.36
C GLY A 133 -6.69 1.52 19.19
N ASN A 134 -5.74 2.19 18.55
CA ASN A 134 -4.55 2.78 19.18
C ASN A 134 -4.54 4.30 18.94
N ALA A 135 -3.64 5.01 19.62
CA ALA A 135 -3.54 6.47 19.58
C ALA A 135 -2.37 6.96 18.71
N PHE A 136 -2.15 6.32 17.55
CA PHE A 136 -0.98 6.60 16.72
C PHE A 136 -0.93 8.05 16.26
N THR A 137 0.25 8.65 16.40
CA THR A 137 0.59 9.97 15.83
C THR A 137 1.57 9.84 14.65
N GLU A 138 2.30 8.73 14.60
CA GLU A 138 3.24 8.40 13.54
C GLU A 138 3.32 6.87 13.41
N LEU A 139 3.22 6.37 12.18
CA LEU A 139 3.31 4.95 11.90
C LEU A 139 3.95 4.71 10.53
N ASN A 140 5.03 3.91 10.50
CA ASN A 140 5.70 3.52 9.27
C ASN A 140 5.24 2.11 8.86
N LEU A 141 4.53 2.03 7.74
CA LEU A 141 3.97 0.78 7.21
C LEU A 141 4.87 0.07 6.18
N SER A 142 6.07 0.60 5.87
CA SER A 142 6.95 0.06 4.80
C SER A 142 7.19 -1.44 4.89
N VAL A 143 7.25 -1.97 6.10
CA VAL A 143 7.45 -3.40 6.39
C VAL A 143 6.33 -4.29 5.87
N ILE A 144 5.10 -3.78 5.75
CA ILE A 144 3.95 -4.58 5.37
C ILE A 144 4.10 -5.12 3.94
N GLY A 145 4.66 -4.31 3.02
CA GLY A 145 4.96 -4.76 1.66
C GLY A 145 5.98 -5.91 1.61
N ASP A 146 6.76 -6.11 2.67
CA ASP A 146 7.79 -7.15 2.75
C ASP A 146 7.32 -8.44 3.46
N LEU A 147 6.04 -8.53 3.85
CA LEU A 147 5.45 -9.70 4.50
C LEU A 147 4.75 -10.59 3.46
N PRO A 148 5.30 -11.77 3.10
CA PRO A 148 4.84 -12.54 1.93
C PRO A 148 3.57 -13.35 2.17
N GLU A 149 3.20 -13.59 3.44
CA GLU A 149 2.02 -14.39 3.81
C GLU A 149 0.94 -13.56 4.53
N LEU A 150 1.09 -12.23 4.63
CA LEU A 150 0.14 -11.39 5.34
C LEU A 150 -1.15 -11.27 4.55
N LYS A 151 -2.23 -11.80 5.12
CA LYS A 151 -3.58 -11.85 4.54
C LYS A 151 -4.50 -10.80 5.11
N GLU A 152 -4.37 -10.50 6.40
CA GLU A 152 -5.28 -9.59 7.10
C GLU A 152 -4.48 -8.52 7.85
N PHE A 153 -4.72 -7.25 7.50
CA PHE A 153 -4.16 -6.10 8.20
C PHE A 153 -5.27 -5.16 8.68
N ILE A 154 -5.31 -4.92 9.99
CA ILE A 154 -6.33 -4.08 10.63
C ILE A 154 -5.64 -2.89 11.32
N LEU A 155 -5.99 -1.69 10.87
CA LEU A 155 -5.62 -0.38 11.42
C LEU A 155 -6.89 0.45 11.61
N GLN A 156 -7.75 0.02 12.52
CA GLN A 156 -8.90 0.83 12.94
C GLN A 156 -8.39 2.06 13.70
N LEU A 157 -8.81 3.26 13.30
CA LEU A 157 -8.39 4.51 13.94
C LEU A 157 -9.43 4.98 14.96
N GLU A 158 -8.97 5.55 16.06
CA GLU A 158 -9.85 6.16 17.05
C GLU A 158 -10.54 7.41 16.45
N PRO A 159 -11.84 7.66 16.77
CA PRO A 159 -12.62 8.77 16.22
C PRO A 159 -12.02 10.17 16.46
N ARG A 160 -11.10 10.30 17.41
CA ARG A 160 -10.44 11.57 17.77
C ARG A 160 -9.21 11.90 16.92
N THR A 161 -8.77 11.01 16.02
CA THR A 161 -7.66 11.26 15.10
C THR A 161 -8.11 12.29 14.06
N THR A 162 -7.76 13.57 14.25
CA THR A 162 -8.52 14.69 13.66
C THR A 162 -8.06 15.09 12.25
N LEU A 163 -6.88 14.64 11.83
CA LEU A 163 -6.40 14.81 10.45
C LEU A 163 -5.39 13.71 10.14
N ILE A 164 -5.64 12.97 9.07
CA ILE A 164 -4.61 12.14 8.44
C ILE A 164 -3.95 13.04 7.41
N ASP A 165 -2.83 13.66 7.79
CA ASP A 165 -2.01 14.38 6.83
C ASP A 165 -1.20 13.33 6.05
N MET A 166 -1.74 12.91 4.91
CA MET A 166 -0.95 12.17 3.92
C MET A 166 0.04 13.13 3.25
N GLN A 167 1.00 13.61 4.03
CA GLN A 167 2.22 14.17 3.48
C GLN A 167 2.97 13.02 2.80
N VAL A 168 2.78 12.90 1.49
CA VAL A 168 3.94 12.72 0.61
C VAL A 168 4.91 13.80 1.05
N VAL A 169 6.00 13.44 1.74
CA VAL A 169 7.07 14.37 2.17
C VAL A 169 7.24 15.45 1.11
N SER A 170 6.60 16.58 1.34
CA SER A 170 6.74 17.79 0.56
C SER A 170 7.79 18.58 1.32
N VAL A 171 8.85 18.91 0.60
CA VAL A 171 9.82 19.91 1.06
C VAL A 171 9.01 21.17 1.36
N SER A 172 9.12 21.64 2.60
CA SER A 172 8.45 22.85 3.08
C SER A 172 8.91 24.03 2.22
N VAL A 173 7.98 24.64 1.49
CA VAL A 173 8.10 26.02 1.05
C VAL A 173 7.03 26.79 1.80
N GLY A 174 7.47 27.73 2.63
CA GLY A 174 6.64 28.43 3.58
C GLY A 174 5.56 29.29 2.92
N ALA A 175 4.42 29.39 3.59
CA ALA A 175 3.57 30.56 3.57
C ALA A 175 2.86 30.67 4.93
N GLU A 176 2.90 31.88 5.48
CA GLU A 176 2.41 32.27 6.79
C GLU A 176 0.88 32.39 6.86
N GLN A 177 0.38 32.23 8.09
CA GLN A 177 -0.80 32.83 8.70
C GLN A 177 -2.18 32.62 8.04
N ASN A 178 -2.98 31.77 8.68
CA ASN A 178 -4.26 32.21 9.21
C ASN A 178 -4.59 31.49 10.52
N ASP A 179 -4.97 32.31 11.50
CA ASP A 179 -5.27 31.98 12.89
C ASP A 179 -6.55 31.14 13.07
N CYS A 180 -6.61 30.49 14.24
CA CYS A 180 -7.76 29.81 14.88
C CYS A 180 -7.90 28.30 14.61
N MET A 181 -7.13 27.48 15.34
CA MET A 181 -7.53 26.26 16.06
C MET A 181 -6.23 25.59 16.61
N GLU A 182 -6.18 25.25 17.91
CA GLU A 182 -5.05 24.52 18.51
C GLU A 182 -4.70 23.21 17.75
N PRO A 183 -3.43 22.76 17.75
CA PRO A 183 -2.98 21.64 16.92
C PRO A 183 -3.57 20.32 17.43
N ARG A 184 -4.68 19.87 16.83
CA ARG A 184 -5.28 18.56 17.10
C ARG A 184 -4.45 17.47 16.40
N HIS A 185 -4.02 16.46 17.16
CA HIS A 185 -3.13 15.36 16.77
C HIS A 185 -3.32 14.89 15.31
N GLN A 186 -2.36 15.23 14.45
CA GLN A 186 -2.27 14.78 13.07
C GLN A 186 -1.51 13.44 13.01
N LEU A 187 -2.14 12.39 12.47
CA LEU A 187 -1.46 11.14 12.15
C LEU A 187 -0.93 11.24 10.72
N LYS A 188 0.39 11.18 10.56
CA LYS A 188 1.00 11.03 9.22
C LYS A 188 1.11 9.55 8.89
N LEU A 189 0.45 9.13 7.81
CA LEU A 189 0.36 7.73 7.43
C LEU A 189 0.60 7.57 5.93
N ASP A 190 1.64 6.80 5.58
CA ASP A 190 1.87 6.33 4.23
C ASP A 190 1.25 4.93 4.08
N LEU A 191 0.12 4.86 3.38
CA LEU A 191 -0.60 3.60 3.13
C LEU A 191 -0.04 2.82 1.93
N THR A 192 0.87 3.42 1.16
CA THR A 192 1.34 2.81 -0.07
C THR A 192 1.94 1.39 0.08
N PRO A 193 2.66 1.06 1.18
CA PRO A 193 3.14 -0.30 1.43
C PRO A 193 2.05 -1.37 1.53
N LEU A 194 0.80 -1.00 1.89
CA LEU A 194 -0.32 -1.95 1.93
C LEU A 194 -0.68 -2.45 0.53
N PHE A 195 -0.49 -1.62 -0.49
CA PHE A 195 -0.84 -1.97 -1.87
C PHE A 195 0.16 -2.94 -2.52
N TRP A 196 1.34 -3.15 -1.93
CA TRP A 196 2.39 -4.02 -2.49
C TRP A 196 2.52 -5.36 -1.81
N CYS A 197 1.82 -5.56 -0.69
CA CYS A 197 1.72 -6.88 -0.08
C CYS A 197 0.75 -7.73 -0.89
N GLY A 198 1.27 -8.43 -1.90
CA GLY A 198 0.47 -9.22 -2.86
C GLY A 198 -0.29 -10.41 -2.26
N SER A 199 -0.12 -10.68 -0.97
CA SER A 199 -0.86 -11.67 -0.19
C SER A 199 -2.04 -11.10 0.60
N LEU A 200 -2.20 -9.77 0.67
CA LEU A 200 -3.27 -9.16 1.46
C LEU A 200 -4.64 -9.46 0.85
N GLU A 201 -5.42 -10.24 1.58
CA GLU A 201 -6.80 -10.57 1.23
C GLU A 201 -7.77 -9.53 1.83
N SER A 202 -7.45 -9.01 3.02
CA SER A 202 -8.28 -8.09 3.80
C SER A 202 -7.49 -6.95 4.43
N VAL A 203 -7.95 -5.72 4.23
CA VAL A 203 -7.41 -4.51 4.87
C VAL A 203 -8.55 -3.69 5.44
N VAL A 204 -8.45 -3.35 6.72
CA VAL A 204 -9.42 -2.49 7.42
C VAL A 204 -8.70 -1.26 7.93
N VAL A 205 -8.98 -0.09 7.36
CA VAL A 205 -8.45 1.20 7.80
C VAL A 205 -9.57 2.24 7.90
N GLY A 206 -9.78 2.83 9.07
CA GLY A 206 -10.74 3.93 9.25
C GLY A 206 -11.40 4.01 10.63
N PRO A 207 -12.06 5.12 10.96
CA PRO A 207 -13.02 5.20 12.06
C PRO A 207 -14.38 4.60 11.64
N THR A 208 -15.11 3.99 12.58
CA THR A 208 -16.45 3.42 12.31
C THR A 208 -17.54 4.47 12.10
N ASP A 209 -17.31 5.75 12.47
CA ASP A 209 -18.40 6.73 12.64
C ASP A 209 -18.10 8.19 12.20
N VAL A 210 -17.17 8.46 11.26
CA VAL A 210 -16.84 9.88 10.91
C VAL A 210 -16.52 10.10 9.41
N PRO A 211 -16.93 11.24 8.79
CA PRO A 211 -16.69 11.60 7.38
C PRO A 211 -15.22 11.68 6.90
N TYR A 212 -14.22 11.50 7.76
CA TYR A 212 -12.80 11.55 7.39
C TYR A 212 -12.28 10.29 6.67
N ALA A 213 -13.10 9.25 6.56
CA ALA A 213 -12.81 8.09 5.70
C ALA A 213 -12.60 8.48 4.21
N GLU A 214 -13.11 9.65 3.81
CA GLU A 214 -13.09 10.16 2.43
C GLU A 214 -11.68 10.39 1.86
N ILE A 215 -10.72 10.89 2.65
CA ILE A 215 -9.32 11.12 2.20
C ILE A 215 -8.57 9.80 2.04
N LEU A 216 -8.89 8.84 2.92
CA LEU A 216 -8.28 7.53 2.99
C LEU A 216 -8.78 6.62 1.84
N LEU A 217 -10.07 6.72 1.53
CA LEU A 217 -10.75 6.01 0.45
C LEU A 217 -10.38 6.51 -0.95
N LYS A 218 -10.18 7.82 -1.13
CA LYS A 218 -9.71 8.41 -2.42
C LYS A 218 -8.38 7.81 -2.91
N HIS A 219 -7.55 7.28 -2.01
CA HIS A 219 -6.25 6.67 -2.35
C HIS A 219 -6.29 5.13 -2.40
N ILE A 220 -7.18 4.50 -1.63
CA ILE A 220 -7.44 3.04 -1.68
C ILE A 220 -8.12 2.63 -3.00
N ALA A 221 -8.90 3.54 -3.61
CA ALA A 221 -9.64 3.35 -4.86
C ALA A 221 -8.81 2.87 -6.07
N LEU A 222 -7.49 3.06 -6.06
CA LEU A 222 -6.65 3.08 -7.27
C LEU A 222 -5.66 1.91 -7.39
N SER A 223 -5.78 0.82 -6.61
CA SER A 223 -4.83 -0.30 -6.68
C SER A 223 -5.38 -1.70 -6.35
N GLN A 224 -6.54 -2.06 -6.92
CA GLN A 224 -7.02 -3.44 -6.83
C GLN A 224 -6.33 -4.33 -7.86
N THR A 225 -5.21 -4.97 -7.45
CA THR A 225 -4.66 -6.11 -8.20
C THR A 225 -5.49 -7.38 -7.93
N LYS A 226 -5.40 -8.39 -8.82
CA LYS A 226 -6.12 -9.68 -8.77
C LYS A 226 -6.11 -10.42 -7.41
N ASN A 227 -5.21 -10.05 -6.49
CA ASN A 227 -5.03 -10.69 -5.18
C ASN A 227 -5.67 -9.91 -4.01
N ASN A 228 -5.98 -8.61 -4.17
CA ASN A 228 -6.56 -7.77 -3.13
C ASN A 228 -8.09 -7.90 -3.13
N ARG A 229 -8.61 -9.03 -2.64
CA ARG A 229 -10.03 -9.39 -2.82
C ARG A 229 -11.03 -8.72 -1.87
N SER A 230 -10.61 -8.00 -0.82
CA SER A 230 -11.57 -7.28 0.04
C SER A 230 -10.92 -6.19 0.90
N ILE A 231 -10.86 -4.95 0.44
CA ILE A 231 -10.61 -3.82 1.36
C ILE A 231 -11.96 -3.45 1.96
N ILE A 232 -12.27 -3.94 3.17
CA ILE A 232 -13.59 -3.77 3.78
C ILE A 232 -13.61 -2.43 4.52
N THR A 233 -14.10 -1.39 3.87
CA THR A 233 -14.67 -0.23 4.58
C THR A 233 -16.15 -0.52 4.79
N SER A 234 -16.47 -1.23 5.88
CA SER A 234 -17.83 -1.52 6.36
C SER A 234 -18.92 -1.62 5.27
N ALA A 235 -19.01 -2.77 4.61
CA ALA A 235 -20.20 -3.20 3.88
C ALA A 235 -20.59 -4.62 4.33
N PRO A 236 -21.90 -4.99 4.30
CA PRO A 236 -22.42 -6.22 4.91
C PRO A 236 -21.84 -7.52 4.30
N ASP A 237 -21.84 -8.59 5.09
CA ASP A 237 -21.16 -9.89 4.96
C ASP A 237 -21.41 -10.75 3.69
N SER A 238 -21.86 -10.20 2.56
CA SER A 238 -22.33 -11.02 1.42
C SER A 238 -21.87 -10.59 0.03
N MET A 239 -20.62 -10.15 -0.19
CA MET A 239 -20.13 -9.89 -1.56
C MET A 239 -18.68 -10.34 -1.84
N PRO A 240 -18.43 -11.05 -2.96
CA PRO A 240 -17.08 -11.32 -3.48
C PRO A 240 -16.60 -10.23 -4.47
N SER A 241 -15.29 -10.00 -4.49
CA SER A 241 -14.48 -9.20 -5.45
C SER A 241 -14.78 -9.49 -6.93
N PRO A 242 -14.54 -8.54 -7.88
CA PRO A 242 -13.83 -7.26 -7.74
C PRO A 242 -14.75 -6.05 -7.91
N ALA A 243 -14.47 -4.99 -7.14
CA ALA A 243 -15.29 -3.79 -7.11
C ALA A 243 -14.48 -2.56 -7.50
N MET A 244 -14.97 -1.81 -8.48
CA MET A 244 -14.48 -0.46 -8.77
C MET A 244 -15.02 0.48 -7.68
N LEU A 245 -14.14 1.27 -7.07
CA LEU A 245 -14.52 2.25 -6.04
C LEU A 245 -14.91 3.56 -6.72
N TRP A 246 -16.12 4.05 -6.47
CA TRP A 246 -16.62 5.27 -7.10
C TRP A 246 -17.34 6.19 -6.09
N LEU A 247 -17.21 7.50 -6.29
CA LEU A 247 -17.75 8.59 -5.45
C LEU A 247 -18.71 9.44 -6.30
N ASP A 248 -19.90 9.73 -5.80
CA ASP A 248 -20.87 10.65 -6.42
C ASP A 248 -20.65 12.08 -5.88
N SER A 249 -20.67 13.06 -6.79
CA SER A 249 -20.44 14.50 -6.55
C SER A 249 -21.64 15.25 -5.95
N SER A 250 -22.79 14.59 -5.73
CA SER A 250 -24.05 15.25 -5.36
C SER A 250 -24.49 15.04 -3.91
N PHE A 251 -23.86 15.71 -2.93
CA PHE A 251 -24.34 15.97 -1.55
C PHE A 251 -24.94 14.79 -0.73
N ALA A 252 -24.78 13.56 -1.20
CA ALA A 252 -25.24 12.33 -0.58
C ALA A 252 -24.21 11.22 -0.81
N GLU A 253 -22.96 11.50 -0.41
CA GLU A 253 -22.04 10.62 0.32
C GLU A 253 -22.37 9.10 0.29
N ARG A 254 -22.38 8.49 -0.90
CA ARG A 254 -22.52 7.03 -1.06
C ARG A 254 -21.34 6.49 -1.84
N ILE A 255 -20.66 5.52 -1.22
CA ILE A 255 -19.64 4.69 -1.87
C ILE A 255 -20.38 3.65 -2.70
N HIS A 256 -20.24 3.73 -4.03
CA HIS A 256 -20.77 2.70 -4.91
C HIS A 256 -19.72 1.60 -5.09
N TRP A 257 -20.01 0.43 -4.51
CA TRP A 257 -19.29 -0.80 -4.78
C TRP A 257 -19.78 -1.36 -6.11
N ILE A 258 -18.97 -1.22 -7.14
CA ILE A 258 -19.37 -1.67 -8.47
C ILE A 258 -18.83 -3.08 -8.71
N ASN A 259 -19.63 -4.09 -8.36
CA ASN A 259 -19.37 -5.46 -8.78
C ASN A 259 -19.87 -5.68 -10.20
N TYR A 260 -18.96 -5.59 -11.17
CA TYR A 260 -19.26 -5.71 -12.60
C TYR A 260 -19.67 -7.13 -13.03
N HIS A 261 -19.52 -8.14 -12.15
CA HIS A 261 -20.06 -9.48 -12.38
C HIS A 261 -21.55 -9.60 -12.03
N THR A 262 -22.13 -8.59 -11.38
CA THR A 262 -23.53 -8.59 -10.92
C THR A 262 -24.43 -7.60 -11.65
N TRP A 263 -23.97 -7.04 -12.77
CA TRP A 263 -24.71 -6.03 -13.51
C TRP A 263 -25.86 -6.61 -14.33
N ASN A 264 -26.96 -5.85 -14.35
CA ASN A 264 -28.00 -5.99 -15.35
C ASN A 264 -27.71 -5.03 -16.51
N GLU A 265 -27.97 -5.47 -17.74
CA GLU A 265 -27.70 -4.72 -18.99
C GLU A 265 -28.30 -3.30 -18.97
N ASP A 266 -29.45 -3.12 -18.30
CA ASP A 266 -30.16 -1.83 -18.19
C ASP A 266 -29.39 -0.71 -17.47
N GLN A 267 -28.28 -1.01 -16.77
CA GLN A 267 -27.56 -0.05 -15.93
C GLN A 267 -26.31 0.57 -16.58
N ILE A 268 -25.89 0.07 -17.75
CA ILE A 268 -24.63 0.50 -18.41
C ILE A 268 -24.64 1.96 -18.87
N PRO A 269 -25.71 2.52 -19.47
CA PRO A 269 -25.70 3.93 -19.87
C PRO A 269 -25.56 4.89 -18.68
N SER A 270 -26.19 4.56 -17.56
CA SER A 270 -26.05 5.34 -16.32
C SER A 270 -24.63 5.31 -15.80
N LEU A 271 -23.95 4.17 -15.89
CA LEU A 271 -22.56 4.02 -15.47
C LEU A 271 -21.61 4.85 -16.33
N VAL A 272 -21.77 4.85 -17.65
CA VAL A 272 -20.88 5.62 -18.54
C VAL A 272 -20.93 7.10 -18.18
N SER A 273 -22.14 7.66 -18.08
CA SER A 273 -22.35 9.06 -17.68
C SER A 273 -21.74 9.37 -16.30
N GLN A 274 -21.83 8.42 -15.38
CA GLN A 274 -21.25 8.50 -14.04
C GLN A 274 -19.72 8.49 -14.04
N LEU A 275 -19.10 7.64 -14.87
CA LEU A 275 -17.66 7.62 -15.07
C LEU A 275 -17.16 8.94 -15.66
N GLU A 276 -17.84 9.44 -16.69
CA GLU A 276 -17.52 10.71 -17.34
C GLU A 276 -17.55 11.87 -16.35
N ASP A 277 -18.67 12.06 -15.64
CA ASP A 277 -18.82 13.14 -14.65
C ASP A 277 -17.69 13.11 -13.62
N ASN A 278 -17.24 11.94 -13.19
CA ASN A 278 -16.20 11.87 -12.16
C ASN A 278 -14.80 12.08 -12.69
N LEU A 279 -14.49 11.56 -13.87
CA LEU A 279 -13.21 11.81 -14.51
C LEU A 279 -13.04 13.31 -14.83
N GLU A 280 -14.12 14.04 -15.10
CA GLU A 280 -14.10 15.50 -15.27
C GLU A 280 -13.69 16.24 -13.99
N HIS A 281 -14.04 15.72 -12.81
CA HIS A 281 -13.75 16.36 -11.52
C HIS A 281 -12.43 15.92 -10.87
N ILE A 282 -11.73 14.91 -11.43
CA ILE A 282 -10.42 14.46 -10.94
C ILE A 282 -9.32 15.45 -11.36
N ASP A 283 -8.44 15.81 -10.41
CA ASP A 283 -7.25 16.60 -10.73
C ASP A 283 -6.38 15.86 -11.76
N ARG A 284 -6.00 16.61 -12.81
CA ARG A 284 -5.25 16.10 -13.96
C ARG A 284 -3.95 15.39 -13.59
N ILE A 285 -3.35 15.72 -12.44
CA ILE A 285 -2.14 15.04 -11.96
C ILE A 285 -2.40 13.55 -11.62
N PHE A 286 -3.66 13.15 -11.42
CA PHE A 286 -4.06 11.78 -11.09
C PHE A 286 -4.71 11.02 -12.25
N TRP A 287 -4.88 11.64 -13.42
CA TRP A 287 -5.51 11.02 -14.59
C TRP A 287 -4.96 9.64 -14.96
N PHE A 288 -3.64 9.46 -14.98
CA PHE A 288 -3.02 8.16 -15.28
C PHE A 288 -3.38 7.09 -14.23
N HIS A 289 -3.54 7.48 -12.95
CA HIS A 289 -3.98 6.56 -11.90
C HIS A 289 -5.44 6.17 -12.09
N ALA A 290 -6.31 7.16 -12.29
CA ALA A 290 -7.74 6.96 -12.49
C ALA A 290 -8.00 6.06 -13.70
N GLN A 291 -7.30 6.33 -14.80
CA GLN A 291 -7.34 5.52 -16.01
C GLN A 291 -6.96 4.07 -15.73
N LYS A 292 -5.82 3.84 -15.07
CA LYS A 292 -5.34 2.49 -14.78
C LYS A 292 -6.33 1.71 -13.90
N GLY A 293 -6.86 2.36 -12.87
CA GLY A 293 -7.89 1.77 -12.00
C GLY A 293 -9.19 1.44 -12.76
N MET A 294 -9.65 2.34 -13.62
CA MET A 294 -10.81 2.10 -14.49
C MET A 294 -10.58 0.90 -15.42
N MET A 295 -9.43 0.85 -16.10
CA MET A 295 -9.07 -0.24 -17.00
C MET A 295 -8.95 -1.57 -16.24
N GLU A 296 -8.36 -1.59 -15.04
CA GLU A 296 -8.34 -2.76 -14.16
C GLU A 296 -9.75 -3.21 -13.76
N GLY A 297 -10.62 -2.27 -13.36
CA GLY A 297 -12.01 -2.53 -12.98
C GLY A 297 -12.86 -3.10 -14.13
N LEU A 298 -12.59 -2.67 -15.36
CA LEU A 298 -13.22 -3.22 -16.56
C LEU A 298 -12.60 -4.55 -17.02
N GLY A 299 -11.55 -5.06 -16.36
CA GLY A 299 -10.84 -6.27 -16.79
C GLY A 299 -9.95 -6.06 -18.02
N LEU A 300 -9.60 -4.80 -18.32
CA LEU A 300 -8.80 -4.33 -19.45
C LEU A 300 -7.40 -3.88 -19.04
N SER A 301 -6.89 -4.34 -17.89
CA SER A 301 -5.57 -3.96 -17.38
C SER A 301 -4.43 -4.22 -18.36
N TRP A 302 -4.59 -5.23 -19.22
CA TRP A 302 -3.64 -5.63 -20.26
C TRP A 302 -3.38 -4.56 -21.33
N ILE A 303 -4.29 -3.60 -21.50
CA ILE A 303 -4.14 -2.45 -22.42
C ILE A 303 -4.15 -1.11 -21.67
N SER A 304 -3.79 -1.13 -20.38
CA SER A 304 -3.58 0.08 -19.58
C SER A 304 -2.17 0.64 -19.82
N GLY A 305 -2.07 1.87 -20.32
CA GLY A 305 -0.78 2.50 -20.64
C GLY A 305 -0.88 3.80 -21.44
N TYR A 306 -2.09 4.29 -21.68
CA TYR A 306 -2.31 5.52 -22.41
C TYR A 306 -1.94 6.71 -21.51
N ASP A 307 -1.17 7.65 -22.04
CA ASP A 307 -0.69 8.85 -21.35
C ASP A 307 -1.49 10.08 -21.80
N GLY A 308 -2.80 10.03 -21.54
CA GLY A 308 -3.73 11.09 -21.91
C GLY A 308 -4.92 11.16 -20.96
N SER A 309 -6.00 11.79 -21.43
CA SER A 309 -7.21 11.94 -20.61
C SER A 309 -7.91 10.60 -20.49
N PRO A 310 -8.33 10.17 -19.29
CA PRO A 310 -9.13 8.96 -19.14
C PRO A 310 -10.50 9.08 -19.81
N LEU A 311 -10.99 10.31 -20.04
CA LEU A 311 -12.24 10.55 -20.79
C LEU A 311 -12.14 10.13 -22.26
N ASP A 312 -10.95 10.19 -22.86
CA ASP A 312 -10.73 9.78 -24.26
C ASP A 312 -11.08 8.29 -24.46
N LEU A 313 -11.01 7.48 -23.40
CA LEU A 313 -11.36 6.05 -23.43
C LEU A 313 -12.87 5.78 -23.40
N LEU A 314 -13.66 6.79 -23.03
CA LEU A 314 -15.12 6.74 -22.96
C LEU A 314 -15.79 7.40 -24.18
N GLU A 315 -15.01 7.83 -25.18
CA GLU A 315 -15.57 8.32 -26.44
C GLU A 315 -16.13 7.17 -27.28
N PHE A 316 -17.44 6.99 -27.20
CA PHE A 316 -18.16 5.93 -27.92
C PHE A 316 -18.83 6.44 -29.20
N LYS A 317 -18.84 5.60 -30.24
CA LYS A 317 -19.65 5.88 -31.45
C LYS A 317 -21.14 5.68 -31.19
N GLN A 318 -21.46 4.73 -30.31
CA GLN A 318 -22.79 4.37 -29.86
C GLN A 318 -22.69 3.95 -28.40
N ASP A 319 -23.62 4.44 -27.56
CA ASP A 319 -23.60 4.13 -26.14
C ASP A 319 -23.67 2.61 -25.92
N PRO A 320 -22.77 2.04 -25.08
CA PRO A 320 -22.77 0.61 -24.82
C PRO A 320 -24.03 0.19 -24.06
N THR A 321 -24.65 -0.89 -24.53
CA THR A 321 -25.89 -1.45 -23.97
C THR A 321 -25.64 -2.53 -22.93
N ASP A 322 -24.43 -3.12 -22.92
CA ASP A 322 -24.03 -4.19 -22.02
C ASP A 322 -22.52 -4.07 -21.68
N ILE A 323 -22.08 -4.80 -20.65
CA ILE A 323 -20.68 -4.78 -20.19
C ILE A 323 -19.69 -5.22 -21.27
N LYS A 324 -20.08 -6.17 -22.12
CA LYS A 324 -19.21 -6.73 -23.13
C LYS A 324 -18.98 -5.71 -24.24
N SER A 325 -20.03 -5.03 -24.68
CA SER A 325 -19.97 -3.89 -25.61
C SER A 325 -19.13 -2.76 -25.04
N LEU A 326 -19.28 -2.42 -23.74
CA LEU A 326 -18.44 -1.42 -23.08
C LEU A 326 -16.96 -1.84 -23.12
N GLN A 327 -16.63 -3.07 -22.74
CA GLN A 327 -15.25 -3.58 -22.74
C GLN A 327 -14.65 -3.61 -24.15
N GLU A 328 -15.42 -4.08 -25.14
CA GLU A 328 -15.00 -4.12 -26.54
C GLU A 328 -14.73 -2.70 -27.07
N GLN A 329 -15.62 -1.75 -26.81
CA GLN A 329 -15.43 -0.36 -27.25
C GLN A 329 -14.25 0.33 -26.55
N VAL A 330 -14.16 0.25 -25.21
CA VAL A 330 -13.06 0.84 -24.44
C VAL A 330 -11.71 0.24 -24.87
N SER A 331 -11.63 -1.09 -25.05
CA SER A 331 -10.39 -1.74 -25.49
C SER A 331 -9.99 -1.34 -26.92
N GLN A 332 -10.95 -1.21 -27.83
CA GLN A 332 -10.69 -0.75 -29.20
C GLN A 332 -10.22 0.71 -29.24
N THR A 333 -10.84 1.58 -28.43
CA THR A 333 -10.44 2.98 -28.27
C THR A 333 -9.04 3.07 -27.65
N ALA A 334 -8.77 2.30 -26.59
CA ALA A 334 -7.45 2.22 -25.98
C ALA A 334 -6.37 1.78 -26.98
N ALA A 335 -6.63 0.76 -27.80
CA ALA A 335 -5.70 0.31 -28.84
C ALA A 335 -5.37 1.42 -29.85
N ASN A 336 -6.38 2.17 -30.29
CA ASN A 336 -6.20 3.30 -31.21
C ASN A 336 -5.38 4.43 -30.58
N LEU A 337 -5.71 4.80 -29.34
CA LEU A 337 -5.02 5.85 -28.58
C LEU A 337 -3.55 5.48 -28.32
N LEU A 338 -3.28 4.23 -27.91
CA LEU A 338 -1.93 3.72 -27.73
C LEU A 338 -1.13 3.70 -29.04
N THR A 339 -1.76 3.27 -30.14
CA THR A 339 -1.13 3.31 -31.46
C THR A 339 -0.72 4.73 -31.83
N ASN A 340 -1.61 5.70 -31.64
CA ASN A 340 -1.31 7.11 -31.88
C ASN A 340 -0.21 7.64 -30.95
N GLN A 341 -0.25 7.28 -29.67
CA GLN A 341 0.78 7.63 -28.70
C GLN A 341 2.16 7.14 -29.15
N VAL A 342 2.28 5.86 -29.49
CA VAL A 342 3.54 5.24 -29.91
C VAL A 342 4.05 5.89 -31.21
N ARG A 343 3.18 6.08 -32.21
CA ARG A 343 3.56 6.71 -33.49
C ARG A 343 4.01 8.15 -33.36
N ASN A 344 3.48 8.87 -32.35
CA ASN A 344 3.86 10.24 -32.05
C ASN A 344 5.06 10.35 -31.09
N GLY A 345 5.75 9.24 -30.80
CA GLY A 345 6.91 9.21 -29.91
C GLY A 345 6.58 9.40 -28.43
N GLY A 346 5.35 9.07 -28.03
CA GLY A 346 4.93 9.02 -26.64
C GLY A 346 5.49 7.80 -25.89
N PRO A 347 5.22 7.69 -24.58
CA PRO A 347 5.83 6.68 -23.72
C PRO A 347 5.30 5.27 -24.01
N THR A 348 6.12 4.25 -23.77
CA THR A 348 5.71 2.83 -23.82
C THR A 348 5.60 2.17 -22.45
N LEU A 349 5.66 2.98 -21.38
CA LEU A 349 5.57 2.54 -19.99
C LEU A 349 4.28 1.78 -19.71
N PHE A 350 4.41 0.72 -18.91
CA PHE A 350 3.30 -0.14 -18.44
C PHE A 350 2.54 -0.93 -19.51
N ILE A 351 2.95 -0.84 -20.78
CA ILE A 351 2.34 -1.65 -21.85
C ILE A 351 3.00 -3.04 -21.88
N ASN A 352 2.23 -4.12 -21.74
CA ASN A 352 2.76 -5.47 -21.82
C ASN A 352 2.59 -6.03 -23.24
N VAL A 353 3.71 -6.21 -23.95
CA VAL A 353 3.75 -6.72 -25.32
C VAL A 353 3.16 -8.13 -25.42
N ASP A 354 3.43 -8.99 -24.44
CA ASP A 354 2.91 -10.37 -24.44
C ASP A 354 1.38 -10.38 -24.31
N ASP A 355 0.84 -9.51 -23.47
CA ASP A 355 -0.61 -9.41 -23.28
C ASP A 355 -1.28 -8.83 -24.54
N LEU A 356 -0.66 -7.87 -25.23
CA LEU A 356 -1.16 -7.34 -26.50
C LEU A 356 -1.22 -8.44 -27.58
N ILE A 357 -0.16 -9.25 -27.69
CA ILE A 357 -0.10 -10.37 -28.64
C ILE A 357 -1.18 -11.39 -28.31
N ALA A 358 -1.35 -11.75 -27.03
CA ALA A 358 -2.37 -12.68 -26.59
C ALA A 358 -3.81 -12.22 -26.91
N ASN A 359 -4.03 -10.90 -27.00
CA ASN A 359 -5.30 -10.28 -27.36
C ASN A 359 -5.37 -9.85 -28.84
N GLY A 360 -4.45 -10.30 -29.69
CA GLY A 360 -4.51 -10.12 -31.15
C GLY A 360 -3.99 -8.78 -31.69
N LEU A 361 -3.33 -7.97 -30.88
CA LEU A 361 -2.79 -6.65 -31.27
C LEU A 361 -1.32 -6.72 -31.70
N LEU A 362 -1.01 -7.57 -32.69
CA LEU A 362 0.35 -7.83 -33.20
C LEU A 362 1.05 -6.60 -33.78
N ASP A 363 0.31 -5.73 -34.48
CA ASP A 363 0.86 -4.54 -35.11
C ASP A 363 1.32 -3.53 -34.04
N LEU A 364 0.46 -3.24 -33.07
CA LEU A 364 0.78 -2.36 -31.94
C LEU A 364 1.95 -2.92 -31.10
N ALA A 365 1.95 -4.23 -30.84
CA ALA A 365 3.05 -4.91 -30.16
C ALA A 365 4.39 -4.69 -30.89
N SER A 366 4.39 -4.81 -32.22
CA SER A 366 5.58 -4.60 -33.04
C SER A 366 6.06 -3.13 -33.02
N GLU A 367 5.13 -2.18 -33.11
CA GLU A 367 5.43 -0.75 -33.01
C GLU A 367 6.03 -0.39 -31.64
N ILE A 368 5.52 -0.98 -30.55
CA ILE A 368 6.05 -0.75 -29.20
C ILE A 368 7.46 -1.31 -29.03
N VAL A 369 7.74 -2.50 -29.55
CA VAL A 369 9.08 -3.10 -29.49
C VAL A 369 10.10 -2.19 -30.19
N GLU A 370 9.73 -1.60 -31.32
CA GLU A 370 10.60 -0.67 -32.05
C GLU A 370 10.72 0.67 -31.31
N ALA A 371 9.63 1.23 -30.80
CA ALA A 371 9.65 2.46 -30.02
C ALA A 371 10.55 2.35 -28.78
N ARG A 372 10.53 1.21 -28.08
CA ARG A 372 11.39 0.94 -26.92
C ARG A 372 12.89 0.91 -27.24
N LYS A 373 13.27 0.41 -28.43
CA LYS A 373 14.67 0.52 -28.88
C LYS A 373 15.06 1.99 -29.06
N ASN A 374 14.15 2.80 -29.59
CA ASN A 374 14.38 4.22 -29.85
C ASN A 374 14.37 5.07 -28.57
N GLU A 375 13.62 4.68 -27.53
CA GLU A 375 13.61 5.35 -26.21
C GLU A 375 15.02 5.52 -25.64
N PHE A 376 15.91 4.55 -25.88
CA PHE A 376 17.29 4.58 -25.41
C PHE A 376 18.25 5.31 -26.35
N GLN A 377 18.06 5.23 -27.66
CA GLN A 377 19.00 5.82 -28.63
C GLN A 377 19.27 7.31 -28.40
N ASN A 378 18.31 8.05 -27.81
CA ASN A 378 18.43 9.49 -27.53
C ASN A 378 18.28 9.82 -26.04
N MET A 379 18.45 8.84 -25.15
CA MET A 379 18.24 9.07 -23.73
C MET A 379 19.33 9.96 -23.14
N ARG A 380 18.92 11.06 -22.53
CA ARG A 380 19.81 12.02 -21.86
C ARG A 380 19.57 12.00 -20.36
N VAL A 381 20.64 11.85 -19.59
CA VAL A 381 20.61 11.87 -18.13
C VAL A 381 21.24 13.17 -17.63
N PRO A 382 20.45 14.05 -16.99
CA PRO A 382 20.94 15.28 -16.40
C PRO A 382 21.90 15.02 -15.25
N VAL A 383 23.04 15.71 -15.27
CA VAL A 383 24.04 15.72 -14.20
C VAL A 383 24.24 17.15 -13.68
N HIS A 384 24.22 17.29 -12.36
CA HIS A 384 24.44 18.55 -11.67
C HIS A 384 25.12 18.31 -10.30
N ASP A 385 26.16 19.09 -10.00
CA ASP A 385 26.91 19.06 -8.73
C ASP A 385 27.36 17.66 -8.28
N GLY A 386 27.87 16.83 -9.20
CA GLY A 386 28.37 15.48 -8.89
C GLY A 386 27.28 14.42 -8.67
N TYR A 387 26.04 14.73 -9.05
CA TYR A 387 24.91 13.79 -9.02
C TYR A 387 24.20 13.71 -10.36
N ALA A 388 23.77 12.51 -10.71
CA ALA A 388 22.94 12.23 -11.86
C ALA A 388 21.47 12.05 -11.43
N SER A 389 20.55 12.60 -12.21
CA SER A 389 19.11 12.34 -12.07
C SER A 389 18.71 11.21 -12.99
N ILE A 390 18.39 10.04 -12.42
CA ILE A 390 17.94 8.88 -13.19
C ILE A 390 16.45 8.91 -13.50
N ALA A 391 15.77 10.04 -13.25
CA ALA A 391 14.36 10.20 -13.62
C ALA A 391 14.08 9.83 -15.09
N PRO A 392 14.91 10.20 -16.09
CA PRO A 392 14.70 9.79 -17.48
C PRO A 392 14.70 8.27 -17.68
N LEU A 393 15.57 7.54 -16.97
CA LEU A 393 15.61 6.07 -16.99
C LEU A 393 14.34 5.49 -16.36
N LEU A 394 13.95 5.98 -15.19
CA LEU A 394 12.76 5.52 -14.48
C LEU A 394 11.48 5.77 -15.29
N LEU A 395 11.49 6.76 -16.17
CA LEU A 395 10.38 7.14 -17.04
C LEU A 395 10.43 6.48 -18.44
N SER A 396 11.20 5.41 -18.59
CA SER A 396 11.23 4.53 -19.77
C SER A 396 10.95 3.09 -19.35
N ASP A 397 10.43 2.24 -20.25
CA ASP A 397 10.11 0.86 -19.86
C ASP A 397 11.36 0.06 -19.46
N TYR A 398 12.40 0.02 -20.31
CA TYR A 398 13.62 -0.72 -19.98
C TYR A 398 14.38 -0.11 -18.82
N GLY A 399 14.43 1.22 -18.71
CA GLY A 399 15.18 1.88 -17.64
C GLY A 399 14.54 1.62 -16.28
N LEU A 400 13.21 1.62 -16.21
CA LEU A 400 12.48 1.26 -15.00
C LEU A 400 12.71 -0.20 -14.61
N ARG A 401 12.62 -1.14 -15.57
CA ARG A 401 12.89 -2.56 -15.33
C ARG A 401 14.32 -2.80 -14.85
N MET A 402 15.31 -2.16 -15.47
CA MET A 402 16.71 -2.31 -15.08
C MET A 402 16.98 -1.71 -13.69
N CYS A 403 16.48 -0.50 -13.41
CA CYS A 403 16.64 0.12 -12.10
C CYS A 403 16.09 -0.77 -10.98
N ARG A 404 15.01 -1.52 -11.24
CA ARG A 404 14.47 -2.52 -10.30
C ARG A 404 15.46 -3.64 -10.02
N GLU A 405 15.97 -4.28 -11.06
CA GLU A 405 16.89 -5.41 -10.94
C GLU A 405 18.19 -5.01 -10.21
N VAL A 406 18.66 -3.78 -10.44
CA VAL A 406 19.87 -3.24 -9.80
C VAL A 406 19.59 -2.66 -8.40
N GLY A 407 18.32 -2.61 -7.96
CA GLY A 407 17.92 -2.07 -6.66
C GLY A 407 18.06 -0.55 -6.54
N ILE A 408 18.04 0.17 -7.66
CA ILE A 408 18.10 1.62 -7.69
C ILE A 408 16.70 2.20 -7.47
N ARG A 409 16.49 2.76 -6.28
CA ARG A 409 15.18 3.27 -5.81
C ARG A 409 15.14 4.79 -5.64
N GLN A 410 16.24 5.47 -5.95
CA GLN A 410 16.39 6.91 -5.72
C GLN A 410 16.43 7.66 -7.05
N ILE A 411 15.69 8.76 -7.16
CA ILE A 411 15.65 9.59 -8.38
C ILE A 411 17.01 10.25 -8.65
N ARG A 412 17.83 10.45 -7.61
CA ARG A 412 19.16 11.07 -7.68
C ARG A 412 20.21 10.11 -7.14
N ILE A 413 21.28 9.88 -7.89
CA ILE A 413 22.41 9.04 -7.49
C ILE A 413 23.74 9.78 -7.69
N LYS A 414 24.80 9.32 -7.02
CA LYS A 414 26.16 9.85 -7.26
C LYS A 414 26.57 9.62 -8.71
N GLU A 415 27.23 10.60 -9.30
CA GLU A 415 27.67 10.53 -10.70
C GLU A 415 28.57 9.32 -10.97
N SER A 416 29.45 8.95 -10.04
CA SER A 416 30.29 7.75 -10.17
C SER A 416 29.48 6.45 -10.25
N LEU A 417 28.35 6.36 -9.53
CA LEU A 417 27.45 5.22 -9.62
C LEU A 417 26.70 5.20 -10.96
N PHE A 418 26.30 6.38 -11.44
CA PHE A 418 25.69 6.52 -12.76
C PHE A 418 26.64 6.10 -13.87
N GLU A 419 27.92 6.48 -13.83
CA GLU A 419 28.89 6.05 -14.83
C GLU A 419 29.07 4.53 -14.87
N ASN A 420 29.05 3.86 -13.72
CA ASN A 420 29.06 2.40 -13.67
C ASN A 420 27.83 1.79 -14.35
N LEU A 421 26.64 2.34 -14.08
CA LEU A 421 25.39 1.92 -14.72
C LEU A 421 25.42 2.18 -16.23
N ARG A 422 25.89 3.35 -16.66
CA ARG A 422 26.03 3.74 -18.06
C ARG A 422 26.96 2.80 -18.82
N ASN A 423 28.10 2.43 -18.24
CA ASN A 423 29.03 1.48 -18.84
C ASN A 423 28.40 0.09 -19.00
N ALA A 424 27.62 -0.38 -18.02
CA ALA A 424 26.89 -1.64 -18.10
C ALA A 424 25.81 -1.61 -19.20
N LEU A 425 25.07 -0.49 -19.31
CA LEU A 425 24.08 -0.26 -20.36
C LEU A 425 24.71 -0.28 -21.75
N VAL A 426 25.83 0.43 -21.93
CA VAL A 426 26.55 0.46 -23.22
C VAL A 426 27.05 -0.93 -23.61
N ALA A 427 27.54 -1.73 -22.65
CA ALA A 427 27.92 -3.11 -22.89
C ALA A 427 26.72 -3.99 -23.33
N ALA A 428 25.50 -3.64 -22.91
CA ALA A 428 24.26 -4.28 -23.35
C ALA A 428 23.68 -3.70 -24.66
N GLY A 429 24.39 -2.76 -25.31
CA GLY A 429 23.93 -2.10 -26.55
C GLY A 429 22.90 -0.98 -26.32
N LEU A 430 22.69 -0.55 -25.08
CA LEU A 430 21.81 0.55 -24.71
C LEU A 430 22.63 1.81 -24.47
N PHE A 431 22.40 2.83 -25.29
CA PHE A 431 23.14 4.09 -25.20
C PHE A 431 22.42 5.06 -24.27
N VAL A 432 23.16 5.73 -23.40
CA VAL A 432 22.63 6.81 -22.55
C VAL A 432 23.67 7.91 -22.50
N GLU A 433 23.25 9.12 -22.84
CA GLU A 433 24.10 10.31 -22.89
C GLU A 433 24.07 11.05 -21.55
N ARG A 434 25.26 11.42 -21.05
CA ARG A 434 25.41 12.31 -19.89
C ARG A 434 25.29 13.76 -20.36
N VAL A 435 24.42 14.54 -19.73
CA VAL A 435 24.25 15.97 -20.06
C VAL A 435 24.39 16.82 -18.80
N GLU A 436 25.36 17.72 -18.78
CA GLU A 436 25.50 18.70 -17.69
C GLU A 436 24.40 19.76 -17.81
N VAL A 437 23.64 19.95 -16.73
CA VAL A 437 22.57 20.95 -16.66
C VAL A 437 22.92 22.05 -15.67
N LYS A 438 22.56 23.30 -16.00
CA LYS A 438 22.84 24.49 -15.18
C LYS A 438 21.58 25.14 -14.62
N SER A 439 20.41 24.77 -15.13
CA SER A 439 19.12 25.31 -14.71
C SER A 439 18.02 24.25 -14.64
N VAL A 440 16.93 24.57 -13.95
CA VAL A 440 15.70 23.75 -13.93
C VAL A 440 15.10 23.60 -15.33
N ARG A 441 15.25 24.61 -16.18
CA ARG A 441 14.77 24.55 -17.56
C ARG A 441 15.57 23.55 -18.38
N ASP A 442 16.90 23.58 -18.26
CA ASP A 442 17.79 22.61 -18.92
C ASP A 442 17.45 21.19 -18.46
N PHE A 443 17.10 21.01 -17.18
CA PHE A 443 16.66 19.72 -16.67
C PHE A 443 15.37 19.24 -17.36
N GLN A 444 14.36 20.10 -17.47
CA GLN A 444 13.07 19.78 -18.11
C GLN A 444 13.24 19.43 -19.59
N ASP A 445 14.12 20.13 -20.30
CA ASP A 445 14.41 19.88 -21.72
C ASP A 445 15.04 18.50 -21.99
N ASN A 446 15.57 17.85 -20.95
CA ASN A 446 16.16 16.51 -21.01
C ASN A 446 15.25 15.41 -20.45
N MET A 447 14.01 15.73 -20.05
CA MET A 447 13.05 14.73 -19.58
C MET A 447 12.30 14.08 -20.76
N PRO A 448 11.92 12.80 -20.66
CA PRO A 448 11.03 12.17 -21.63
C PRO A 448 9.73 12.98 -21.77
N ARG A 449 9.19 13.03 -22.99
CA ARG A 449 7.92 13.69 -23.27
C ARG A 449 6.76 12.84 -22.76
N ILE A 450 6.40 13.08 -21.51
CA ILE A 450 5.29 12.41 -20.83
C ILE A 450 4.42 13.43 -20.09
N SER A 451 3.18 13.05 -19.79
CA SER A 451 2.30 13.89 -18.98
C SER A 451 2.82 14.00 -17.55
N LYS A 452 2.46 15.11 -16.89
CA LYS A 452 2.71 15.28 -15.45
C LYS A 452 2.04 14.17 -14.64
N SER A 453 0.93 13.61 -15.12
CA SER A 453 0.21 12.55 -14.42
C SER A 453 0.98 11.24 -14.42
N LEU A 454 1.49 10.81 -15.58
CA LEU A 454 2.34 9.62 -15.68
C LEU A 454 3.66 9.82 -14.93
N ALA A 455 4.29 10.98 -15.03
CA ALA A 455 5.49 11.31 -14.26
C ALA A 455 5.24 11.19 -12.74
N ASN A 456 4.09 11.70 -12.28
CA ASN A 456 3.67 11.61 -10.88
C ASN A 456 3.44 10.15 -10.47
N PHE A 457 2.74 9.36 -11.30
CA PHE A 457 2.53 7.92 -11.10
C PHE A 457 3.86 7.19 -10.91
N VAL A 458 4.82 7.39 -11.82
CA VAL A 458 6.08 6.67 -11.76
C VAL A 458 6.94 7.15 -10.60
N LEU A 459 7.23 8.45 -10.51
CA LEU A 459 8.26 8.97 -9.60
C LEU A 459 7.81 9.02 -8.14
N ARG A 460 6.51 9.29 -7.89
CA ARG A 460 6.00 9.38 -6.53
C ARG A 460 5.46 8.07 -6.02
N TYR A 461 4.66 7.41 -6.84
CA TYR A 461 4.02 6.17 -6.43
C TYR A 461 4.98 5.03 -6.76
N TYR A 462 5.22 4.75 -8.04
CA TYR A 462 5.89 3.53 -8.50
C TYR A 462 7.36 3.35 -8.04
N VAL A 463 8.14 4.41 -7.86
CA VAL A 463 9.56 4.31 -7.47
C VAL A 463 9.73 4.25 -5.96
N ARG A 464 8.83 4.87 -5.18
CA ARG A 464 8.82 4.71 -3.71
C ARG A 464 8.40 3.29 -3.29
N THR A 465 7.81 2.53 -4.21
CA THR A 465 7.45 1.11 -4.03
C THR A 465 8.58 0.13 -4.21
N LEU A 466 9.61 0.58 -4.92
CA LEU A 466 10.66 -0.28 -5.39
C LEU A 466 11.75 -0.45 -4.38
#